data_AF-A0A353HRG5-F1
#
_entry.id   AF-A0A353HRG5-F1
#
_cell.length_a   1.000
_cell.length_b   1.000
_cell.length_c   1.000
_cell.angle_alpha   90.00
_cell.angle_beta   90.00
_cell.angle_gamma   90.00
#
_symmetry.space_group_name_H-M   'P 1'
#
loop_
_entity.id
_entity.type
_entity.pdbx_description
1 polymer ?
#
loop_
_entity_poly.entity_id
_entity_poly.type
_entity_poly.pdbx_seq_one_letter_code
_entity_poly.pdbx_strand_id
1 'polypeptide(L)'
;MLVMFALLCGALPAFATPQVFLVQNSGWMEPFYADPQSRFKPLVTELALAVAQPGDALVLAAFNQSLPGAPSPKALMSAKVGEGTRAQVTKALAGLDTARKPGGALADTDLGEAVSAAMTQALGGKDGIVWLVTNNRNSPNNDQATAQRNREFYELIHRGGAIRTALAFPLRMQVQGEHYRANGLMVYAFAIGAGGAGALERLLANGSIAKIITEPPARLKPLDRNTVRLVPRKVEDAPGVSFSMAPNGVLRADVASGATSPSARIGWNIENTMYPYTIASATLSARSKLGGEDRPVTLGGTRVTALAPGKPQPLASTLQ
;
A
#
# COMPACT_ATOMS: atom_id res chain seq x y z
N MET A 1 35.76 17.35 -36.51
CA MET A 1 36.08 16.79 -35.17
C MET A 1 34.82 16.96 -34.32
N LEU A 2 34.02 15.90 -34.20
CA LEU A 2 32.69 15.94 -33.57
C LEU A 2 32.85 15.57 -32.09
N VAL A 3 32.54 16.49 -31.17
CA VAL A 3 32.56 16.23 -29.72
C VAL A 3 31.19 15.67 -29.33
N MET A 4 31.17 14.42 -28.88
CA MET A 4 29.98 13.72 -28.41
C MET A 4 29.77 14.03 -26.92
N PHE A 5 28.73 14.80 -26.60
CA PHE A 5 28.30 15.06 -25.22
C PHE A 5 27.48 13.87 -24.73
N ALA A 6 28.04 13.05 -23.84
CA ALA A 6 27.31 11.99 -23.15
C ALA A 6 26.50 12.60 -22.01
N LEU A 7 25.16 12.60 -22.13
CA LEU A 7 24.27 12.89 -21.00
C LEU A 7 24.38 11.75 -19.98
N LEU A 8 25.05 12.00 -18.86
CA LEU A 8 24.85 11.23 -17.63
C LEU A 8 23.44 11.56 -17.10
N CYS A 9 22.47 10.67 -17.35
CA CYS A 9 21.25 10.63 -16.56
C CYS A 9 21.61 10.16 -15.14
N GLY A 10 21.90 11.11 -14.26
CA GLY A 10 22.01 10.84 -12.83
C GLY A 10 20.67 10.34 -12.31
N ALA A 11 20.59 9.05 -11.94
CA ALA A 11 19.49 8.54 -11.14
C ALA A 11 19.50 9.31 -9.82
N LEU A 12 18.49 10.15 -9.59
CA LEU A 12 18.28 10.77 -8.29
C LEU A 12 18.25 9.64 -7.23
N PRO A 13 18.99 9.76 -6.13
CA PRO A 13 18.98 8.74 -5.10
C PRO A 13 17.53 8.57 -4.63
N ALA A 14 17.00 7.35 -4.75
CA ALA A 14 15.72 7.02 -4.15
C ALA A 14 15.84 7.32 -2.66
N PHE A 15 15.06 8.30 -2.18
CA PHE A 15 15.05 8.64 -0.76
C PHE A 15 14.69 7.38 0.03
N ALA A 16 15.61 6.97 0.91
CA ALA A 16 15.40 5.85 1.83
C ALA A 16 14.08 6.06 2.58
N THR A 17 13.19 5.09 2.49
CA THR A 17 11.84 5.15 3.09
C THR A 17 11.84 4.28 4.34
N PRO A 18 11.66 4.86 5.54
CA PRO A 18 11.53 4.07 6.75
C PRO A 18 10.37 3.05 6.67
N GLN A 19 10.66 1.80 7.02
CA GLN A 19 9.75 0.66 7.07
C GLN A 19 9.58 0.23 8.53
N VAL A 20 8.35 0.19 9.04
CA VAL A 20 8.06 -0.34 10.37
C VAL A 20 7.15 -1.55 10.24
N PHE A 21 7.58 -2.70 10.74
CA PHE A 21 6.82 -3.93 10.76
C PHE A 21 6.32 -4.21 12.18
N LEU A 22 5.01 -4.24 12.33
CA LEU A 22 4.30 -4.60 13.54
C LEU A 22 3.74 -6.01 13.39
N VAL A 23 4.22 -6.95 14.20
CA VAL A 23 3.81 -8.35 14.18
C VAL A 23 2.98 -8.66 15.41
N GLN A 24 1.71 -9.01 15.23
CA GLN A 24 0.84 -9.31 16.36
C GLN A 24 1.33 -10.57 17.07
N ASN A 25 1.44 -10.52 18.39
CA ASN A 25 1.75 -11.69 19.20
C ASN A 25 0.82 -11.88 20.40
N SER A 26 -0.41 -11.37 20.34
CA SER A 26 -1.43 -11.64 21.36
C SER A 26 -1.91 -13.10 21.32
N GLY A 27 -2.69 -13.51 22.32
CA GLY A 27 -3.21 -14.88 22.47
C GLY A 27 -3.94 -15.43 21.25
N TRP A 28 -4.65 -14.57 20.52
CA TRP A 28 -5.34 -14.95 19.29
C TRP A 28 -4.41 -15.42 18.17
N MET A 29 -3.13 -15.09 18.27
CA MET A 29 -2.11 -15.50 17.31
C MET A 29 -1.46 -16.84 17.67
N GLU A 30 -1.79 -17.45 18.81
CA GLU A 30 -1.25 -18.74 19.26
C GLU A 30 -1.08 -19.78 18.14
N PRO A 31 -2.10 -20.11 17.32
CA PRO A 31 -1.95 -21.11 16.28
C PRO A 31 -0.90 -20.73 15.21
N PHE A 32 -0.65 -19.45 14.97
CA PHE A 32 0.38 -19.01 14.01
C PHE A 32 1.81 -19.20 14.53
N TYR A 33 1.99 -19.30 15.85
CA TYR A 33 3.28 -19.55 16.50
C TYR A 33 3.50 -21.02 16.85
N ALA A 34 2.45 -21.72 17.27
CA ALA A 34 2.51 -23.10 17.75
C ALA A 34 2.44 -24.15 16.63
N ASP A 35 1.70 -23.89 15.56
CA ASP A 35 1.56 -24.84 14.45
C ASP A 35 2.89 -25.00 13.70
N PRO A 36 3.51 -26.21 13.66
CA PRO A 36 4.78 -26.43 12.97
C PRO A 36 4.72 -26.18 11.46
N GLN A 37 3.52 -26.23 10.86
CA GLN A 37 3.32 -25.97 9.43
C GLN A 37 3.07 -24.48 9.14
N SER A 38 2.91 -23.64 10.18
CA SER A 38 2.67 -22.21 10.03
C SER A 38 3.77 -21.55 9.19
N ARG A 39 3.34 -20.83 8.15
CA ARG A 39 4.21 -20.00 7.31
C ARG A 39 4.29 -18.56 7.78
N PHE A 40 3.81 -18.27 8.99
CA PHE A 40 3.67 -16.91 9.52
C PHE A 40 5.02 -16.14 9.59
N LYS A 41 6.01 -16.66 10.32
CA LYS A 41 7.33 -16.01 10.45
C LYS A 41 8.08 -15.90 9.10
N PRO A 42 8.11 -16.95 8.25
CA PRO A 42 8.63 -16.84 6.88
C PRO A 42 7.93 -15.75 6.05
N LEU A 43 6.59 -15.68 6.09
CA LEU A 43 5.83 -14.65 5.37
C LEU A 43 6.25 -13.24 5.78
N VAL A 44 6.35 -12.96 7.09
CA VAL A 44 6.80 -11.64 7.58
C VAL A 44 8.22 -11.34 7.09
N THR A 45 9.11 -12.34 7.13
CA THR A 45 10.49 -12.20 6.64
C THR A 45 10.52 -11.82 5.17
N GLU A 46 9.85 -12.60 4.31
CA GLU A 46 9.86 -12.38 2.87
C GLU A 46 9.18 -11.08 2.48
N LEU A 47 8.09 -10.71 3.17
CA LEU A 47 7.45 -9.42 2.95
C LEU A 47 8.39 -8.26 3.28
N ALA A 48 9.06 -8.29 4.44
CA ALA A 48 10.02 -7.25 4.83
C ALA A 48 11.15 -7.10 3.80
N LEU A 49 11.67 -8.20 3.28
CA LEU A 49 12.73 -8.20 2.27
C LEU A 49 12.26 -7.77 0.88
N ALA A 50 10.99 -8.02 0.54
CA ALA A 50 10.44 -7.65 -0.75
C ALA A 50 10.16 -6.13 -0.85
N VAL A 51 9.81 -5.50 0.26
CA VAL A 51 9.38 -4.09 0.29
C VAL A 51 10.47 -3.12 0.73
N ALA A 52 11.39 -3.55 1.59
CA ALA A 52 12.47 -2.69 2.04
C ALA A 52 13.60 -2.65 1.01
N GLN A 53 14.10 -1.46 0.69
CA GLN A 53 15.19 -1.24 -0.26
C GLN A 53 16.52 -1.02 0.47
N PRO A 54 17.67 -1.30 -0.18
CA PRO A 54 18.98 -1.00 0.39
C PRO A 54 19.06 0.45 0.87
N GLY A 55 19.44 0.62 2.13
CA GLY A 55 19.54 1.93 2.77
C GLY A 55 18.30 2.40 3.54
N ASP A 56 17.14 1.74 3.39
CA ASP A 56 15.96 2.01 4.22
C ASP A 56 16.25 1.75 5.70
N ALA A 57 15.63 2.52 6.59
CA ALA A 57 15.55 2.14 7.99
C ALA A 57 14.44 1.09 8.14
N LEU A 58 14.71 -0.03 8.80
CA LEU A 58 13.77 -1.10 9.06
C LEU A 58 13.65 -1.34 10.57
N VAL A 59 12.45 -1.16 11.10
CA VAL A 59 12.09 -1.52 12.47
C VAL A 59 11.16 -2.72 12.44
N LEU A 60 11.46 -3.74 13.23
CA LEU A 60 10.54 -4.85 13.49
C LEU A 60 10.15 -4.81 14.97
N ALA A 61 8.86 -4.84 15.26
CA ALA A 61 8.34 -4.88 16.61
C ALA A 61 7.20 -5.89 16.72
N ALA A 62 7.09 -6.52 17.88
CA ALA A 62 5.93 -7.31 18.26
C ALA A 62 4.92 -6.44 18.97
N PHE A 63 3.62 -6.69 18.78
CA PHE A 63 2.59 -5.94 19.50
C PHE A 63 1.45 -6.83 19.99
N ASN A 64 0.87 -6.39 21.11
CA ASN A 64 -0.32 -6.93 21.74
C ASN A 64 -1.01 -5.75 22.47
N GLN A 65 -1.31 -5.83 23.77
CA GLN A 65 -1.80 -4.72 24.59
C GLN A 65 -0.70 -4.23 25.53
N SER A 66 -0.55 -2.92 25.71
CA SER A 66 0.33 -2.44 26.79
C SER A 66 -0.25 -2.72 28.17
N LEU A 67 0.62 -3.15 29.08
CA LEU A 67 0.33 -3.26 30.51
C LEU A 67 1.51 -2.70 31.32
N PRO A 68 1.29 -2.32 32.60
CA PRO A 68 2.37 -1.99 33.51
C PRO A 68 3.42 -3.12 33.55
N GLY A 69 4.68 -2.79 33.26
CA GLY A 69 5.78 -3.76 33.20
C GLY A 69 5.85 -4.62 31.93
N ALA A 70 4.90 -4.47 30.99
CA ALA A 70 4.88 -5.16 29.71
C ALA A 70 4.44 -4.18 28.59
N PRO A 71 5.31 -3.26 28.14
CA PRO A 71 4.98 -2.29 27.11
C PRO A 71 4.82 -2.93 25.73
N SER A 72 3.93 -2.37 24.92
CA SER A 72 3.64 -2.75 23.54
C SER A 72 3.48 -1.50 22.66
N PRO A 73 3.98 -1.49 21.40
CA PRO A 73 4.81 -2.50 20.76
C PRO A 73 6.20 -2.63 21.41
N LYS A 74 6.75 -3.84 21.38
CA LYS A 74 8.12 -4.15 21.81
C LYS A 74 9.02 -4.32 20.59
N ALA A 75 10.06 -3.49 20.49
CA ALA A 75 11.06 -3.61 19.43
C ALA A 75 11.78 -4.98 19.49
N LEU A 76 11.88 -5.64 18.34
CA LEU A 76 12.64 -6.88 18.14
C LEU A 76 13.95 -6.59 17.40
N MET A 77 13.92 -5.64 16.46
CA MET A 77 15.10 -5.18 15.75
C MET A 77 14.92 -3.74 15.25
N SER A 78 16.04 -3.04 15.07
CA SER A 78 16.12 -1.81 14.29
C SER A 78 17.45 -1.83 13.54
N ALA A 79 17.41 -1.66 12.23
CA ALA A 79 18.60 -1.74 11.39
C ALA A 79 18.42 -0.93 10.10
N LYS A 80 19.54 -0.59 9.46
CA LYS A 80 19.55 -0.13 8.07
C LYS A 80 19.58 -1.35 7.14
N VAL A 81 18.76 -1.34 6.11
CA VAL A 81 18.65 -2.45 5.16
C VAL A 81 19.91 -2.54 4.31
N GLY A 82 20.45 -3.75 4.18
CA GLY A 82 21.68 -4.06 3.47
C GLY A 82 22.00 -5.55 3.50
N GLU A 83 23.28 -5.88 3.37
CA GLU A 83 23.73 -7.27 3.49
C GLU A 83 23.40 -7.85 4.87
N GLY A 84 22.93 -9.09 4.92
CA GLY A 84 22.56 -9.76 6.16
C GLY A 84 21.20 -9.37 6.76
N THR A 85 20.44 -8.44 6.17
CA THR A 85 19.09 -8.09 6.67
C THR A 85 18.18 -9.30 6.82
N ARG A 86 18.22 -10.26 5.88
CA ARG A 86 17.45 -11.52 5.99
C ARG A 86 17.75 -12.26 7.29
N ALA A 87 19.02 -12.52 7.57
CA ALA A 87 19.42 -13.24 8.78
C ALA A 87 19.00 -12.50 10.06
N GLN A 88 19.09 -11.17 10.07
CA GLN A 88 18.66 -10.34 11.21
C GLN A 88 17.14 -10.43 11.43
N VAL A 89 16.33 -10.29 10.38
CA VAL A 89 14.86 -10.40 10.46
C VAL A 89 14.45 -11.80 10.90
N THR A 90 15.01 -12.85 10.29
CA THR A 90 14.72 -14.24 10.66
C THR A 90 15.09 -14.52 12.10
N LYS A 91 16.26 -14.05 12.58
CA LYS A 91 16.69 -14.22 13.97
C LYS A 91 15.76 -13.49 14.94
N ALA A 92 15.35 -12.26 14.63
CA ALA A 92 14.44 -11.48 15.45
C ALA A 92 13.05 -12.15 15.57
N LEU A 93 12.57 -12.77 14.49
CA LEU A 93 11.29 -13.50 14.48
C LEU A 93 11.38 -14.89 15.11
N ALA A 94 12.54 -15.56 15.07
CA ALA A 94 12.70 -16.91 15.57
C ALA A 94 12.28 -17.03 17.04
N GLY A 95 12.74 -16.09 17.89
CA GLY A 95 12.40 -16.02 19.31
C GLY A 95 11.05 -15.38 19.64
N LEU A 96 10.28 -14.93 18.64
CA LEU A 96 8.97 -14.37 18.88
C LEU A 96 7.95 -15.48 19.17
N ASP A 97 7.20 -15.33 20.24
CA ASP A 97 6.13 -16.24 20.65
C ASP A 97 4.93 -15.44 21.18
N THR A 98 3.85 -16.14 21.48
CA THR A 98 2.60 -15.63 22.03
C THR A 98 2.84 -14.96 23.38
N ALA A 99 2.47 -13.69 23.48
CA ALA A 99 2.62 -12.89 24.68
C ALA A 99 1.64 -13.30 25.77
N ARG A 100 2.12 -13.16 27.01
CA ARG A 100 1.33 -13.36 28.23
C ARG A 100 1.33 -12.09 29.06
N LYS A 101 0.20 -11.85 29.73
CA LYS A 101 0.04 -10.83 30.75
C LYS A 101 0.88 -11.20 31.98
N PRO A 102 1.23 -10.23 32.84
CA PRO A 102 1.62 -10.53 34.21
C PRO A 102 0.57 -11.45 34.86
N GLY A 103 0.98 -12.61 35.36
CA GLY A 103 0.06 -13.66 35.84
C GLY A 103 -0.20 -14.82 34.88
N GLY A 104 0.38 -14.81 33.67
CA GLY A 104 0.47 -15.98 32.80
C GLY A 104 -0.68 -16.19 31.82
N ALA A 105 -1.79 -15.46 31.94
CA ALA A 105 -2.86 -15.44 30.94
C ALA A 105 -2.36 -14.88 29.60
N LEU A 106 -2.96 -15.29 28.48
CA LEU A 106 -2.61 -14.76 27.17
C LEU A 106 -2.96 -13.25 27.07
N ALA A 107 -2.10 -12.48 26.39
CA ALA A 107 -2.32 -11.06 26.16
C ALA A 107 -3.46 -10.82 25.14
N ASP A 108 -4.21 -9.71 25.29
CA ASP A 108 -5.14 -9.22 24.26
C ASP A 108 -4.41 -8.36 23.22
N THR A 109 -5.14 -7.78 22.27
CA THR A 109 -4.58 -6.94 21.19
C THR A 109 -5.09 -5.51 21.28
N ASP A 110 -4.19 -4.53 21.11
CA ASP A 110 -4.57 -3.15 20.82
C ASP A 110 -3.93 -2.69 19.49
N LEU A 111 -4.73 -2.74 18.41
CA LEU A 111 -4.29 -2.34 17.07
C LEU A 111 -4.07 -0.82 16.97
N GLY A 112 -4.91 -0.05 17.66
CA GLY A 112 -4.89 1.42 17.62
C GLY A 112 -3.63 1.98 18.30
N GLU A 113 -3.31 1.45 19.48
CA GLU A 113 -2.07 1.75 20.20
C GLU A 113 -0.85 1.40 19.34
N ALA A 114 -0.83 0.19 18.77
CA ALA A 114 0.32 -0.28 18.00
C ALA A 114 0.63 0.60 16.79
N VAL A 115 -0.38 0.95 16.00
CA VAL A 115 -0.21 1.84 14.83
C VAL A 115 0.17 3.25 15.26
N SER A 116 -0.46 3.78 16.31
CA SER A 116 -0.15 5.12 16.83
C SER A 116 1.29 5.22 17.34
N ALA A 117 1.77 4.20 18.07
CA ALA A 117 3.15 4.12 18.55
C ALA A 117 4.15 3.98 17.39
N ALA A 118 3.84 3.19 16.36
CA ALA A 118 4.69 3.11 15.18
C ALA A 118 4.83 4.47 14.47
N MET A 119 3.73 5.22 14.34
CA MET A 119 3.75 6.54 13.70
C MET A 119 4.50 7.58 14.52
N THR A 120 4.28 7.61 15.83
CA THR A 120 4.81 8.68 16.70
C THR A 120 6.19 8.38 17.24
N GLN A 121 6.49 7.12 17.56
CA GLN A 121 7.74 6.69 18.19
C GLN A 121 8.70 6.09 17.16
N ALA A 122 8.30 5.04 16.43
CA ALA A 122 9.21 4.34 15.52
C ALA A 122 9.58 5.19 14.29
N LEU A 123 8.61 5.89 13.69
CA LEU A 123 8.84 6.85 12.62
C LEU A 123 9.24 8.25 13.13
N GLY A 124 9.04 8.53 14.42
CA GLY A 124 9.29 9.86 14.99
C GLY A 124 8.45 10.96 14.33
N GLY A 125 7.22 10.64 13.89
CA GLY A 125 6.34 11.56 13.15
C GLY A 125 6.75 11.82 11.69
N LYS A 126 7.76 11.13 11.17
CA LYS A 126 8.24 11.29 9.78
C LYS A 126 7.45 10.41 8.81
N ASP A 127 7.58 10.72 7.53
CA ASP A 127 7.04 9.93 6.43
C ASP A 127 7.67 8.52 6.40
N GLY A 128 6.88 7.51 6.05
CA GLY A 128 7.30 6.11 6.02
C GLY A 128 6.14 5.16 5.75
N ILE A 129 6.39 3.85 5.87
CA ILE A 129 5.34 2.83 5.72
C ILE A 129 5.31 1.96 6.98
N VAL A 130 4.11 1.84 7.57
CA VAL A 130 3.83 0.91 8.67
C VAL A 130 3.10 -0.31 8.13
N TRP A 131 3.70 -1.48 8.29
CA TRP A 131 3.15 -2.79 7.97
C TRP A 131 2.61 -3.44 9.24
N LEU A 132 1.34 -3.81 9.26
CA LEU A 132 0.69 -4.45 10.40
C LEU A 132 0.27 -5.87 10.01
N VAL A 133 0.81 -6.88 10.68
CA VAL A 133 0.52 -8.30 10.41
C VAL A 133 -0.27 -8.86 11.59
N THR A 134 -1.53 -9.22 11.35
CA THR A 134 -2.54 -9.45 12.40
C THR A 134 -3.61 -10.45 11.93
N ASN A 135 -4.32 -11.11 12.84
CA ASN A 135 -5.54 -11.85 12.50
C ASN A 135 -6.84 -11.04 12.70
N ASN A 136 -6.71 -9.74 12.97
CA ASN A 136 -7.79 -8.78 13.18
C ASN A 136 -8.73 -9.12 14.37
N ARG A 137 -8.23 -9.87 15.37
CA ARG A 137 -8.97 -10.21 16.60
C ARG A 137 -8.38 -9.50 17.81
N ASN A 138 -9.25 -8.82 18.56
CA ASN A 138 -8.83 -7.95 19.67
C ASN A 138 -9.01 -8.55 21.07
N SER A 139 -10.06 -9.32 21.36
CA SER A 139 -10.20 -10.06 22.64
C SER A 139 -11.16 -11.25 22.50
N PRO A 140 -10.94 -12.39 23.20
CA PRO A 140 -11.89 -13.52 23.26
C PRO A 140 -13.22 -13.18 23.92
N ASN A 141 -13.27 -12.14 24.76
CA ASN A 141 -14.45 -11.84 25.58
C ASN A 141 -15.28 -10.64 25.10
N ASN A 142 -14.88 -9.96 24.01
CA ASN A 142 -15.62 -8.86 23.36
C ASN A 142 -16.30 -7.88 24.33
N ASP A 143 -15.56 -7.38 25.33
CA ASP A 143 -16.08 -6.37 26.26
C ASP A 143 -16.29 -5.00 25.58
N GLN A 144 -17.01 -4.10 26.25
CA GLN A 144 -17.31 -2.76 25.71
C GLN A 144 -16.04 -1.95 25.39
N ALA A 145 -14.97 -2.15 26.17
CA ALA A 145 -13.67 -1.52 25.94
C ALA A 145 -13.05 -1.98 24.60
N THR A 146 -13.21 -3.25 24.24
CA THR A 146 -12.76 -3.81 22.96
C THR A 146 -13.54 -3.23 21.78
N ALA A 147 -14.87 -3.06 21.92
CA ALA A 147 -15.67 -2.43 20.88
C ALA A 147 -15.27 -0.95 20.65
N GLN A 148 -14.92 -0.23 21.71
CA GLN A 148 -14.41 1.13 21.62
C GLN A 148 -13.04 1.19 20.92
N ARG A 149 -12.08 0.35 21.33
CA ARG A 149 -10.75 0.26 20.68
C ARG A 149 -10.85 -0.10 19.20
N ASN A 150 -11.78 -0.99 18.83
CA ASN A 150 -12.05 -1.31 17.43
C ASN A 150 -12.49 -0.06 16.65
N ARG A 151 -13.43 0.71 17.20
CA ARG A 151 -13.90 1.96 16.57
C ARG A 151 -12.76 2.96 16.42
N GLU A 152 -11.97 3.17 17.47
CA GLU A 152 -10.84 4.10 17.46
C GLU A 152 -9.79 3.73 16.41
N PHE A 153 -9.49 2.44 16.25
CA PHE A 153 -8.63 1.95 15.17
C PHE A 153 -9.20 2.27 13.78
N TYR A 154 -10.49 2.02 13.55
CA TYR A 154 -11.13 2.37 12.29
C TYR A 154 -11.15 3.89 12.07
N GLU A 155 -11.41 4.69 13.09
CA GLU A 155 -11.36 6.15 13.00
C GLU A 155 -9.95 6.66 12.70
N LEU A 156 -8.90 6.08 13.31
CA LEU A 156 -7.51 6.40 13.00
C LEU A 156 -7.21 6.15 11.53
N ILE A 157 -7.62 4.99 11.00
CA ILE A 157 -7.38 4.65 9.59
C ILE A 157 -8.15 5.58 8.66
N HIS A 158 -9.43 5.83 8.91
CA HIS A 158 -10.29 6.55 7.98
C HIS A 158 -10.16 8.07 8.09
N ARG A 159 -10.04 8.60 9.32
CA ARG A 159 -10.05 10.05 9.60
C ARG A 159 -8.68 10.60 9.97
N GLY A 160 -7.71 9.77 10.34
CA GLY A 160 -6.35 10.22 10.67
C GLY A 160 -5.67 10.85 9.46
N GLY A 161 -5.35 12.15 9.55
CA GLY A 161 -4.77 12.91 8.43
C GLY A 161 -3.35 12.48 8.02
N ALA A 162 -2.62 11.82 8.93
CA ALA A 162 -1.25 11.38 8.68
C ALA A 162 -1.17 10.12 7.81
N ILE A 163 -2.14 9.21 7.91
CA ILE A 163 -2.23 8.02 7.05
C ILE A 163 -2.79 8.46 5.70
N ARG A 164 -1.94 8.62 4.69
CA ARG A 164 -2.36 9.07 3.35
C ARG A 164 -2.92 7.94 2.49
N THR A 165 -2.45 6.71 2.71
CA THR A 165 -2.95 5.52 2.02
C THR A 165 -2.99 4.36 3.00
N ALA A 166 -4.07 3.58 2.94
CA ALA A 166 -4.24 2.37 3.75
C ALA A 166 -4.70 1.23 2.85
N LEU A 167 -3.90 0.16 2.79
CA LEU A 167 -4.19 -1.06 2.06
C LEU A 167 -4.35 -2.22 3.05
N ALA A 168 -5.18 -3.19 2.68
CA ALA A 168 -5.38 -4.42 3.43
C ALA A 168 -5.29 -5.62 2.49
N PHE A 169 -4.49 -6.60 2.87
CA PHE A 169 -4.26 -7.83 2.12
C PHE A 169 -4.76 -9.01 2.96
N PRO A 170 -5.94 -9.58 2.62
CA PRO A 170 -6.41 -10.80 3.27
C PRO A 170 -5.64 -12.00 2.73
N LEU A 171 -4.99 -12.76 3.59
CA LEU A 171 -4.22 -13.95 3.21
C LEU A 171 -4.83 -15.19 3.84
N ARG A 172 -4.91 -16.26 3.05
CA ARG A 172 -5.31 -17.57 3.55
C ARG A 172 -4.13 -18.25 4.22
N MET A 173 -4.34 -18.70 5.45
CA MET A 173 -3.35 -19.43 6.23
C MET A 173 -4.10 -20.24 7.28
N GLN A 174 -4.39 -21.49 6.97
CA GLN A 174 -5.00 -22.39 7.93
C GLN A 174 -3.93 -22.83 8.93
N VAL A 175 -4.20 -22.60 10.20
CA VAL A 175 -3.33 -22.97 11.31
C VAL A 175 -4.16 -23.46 12.49
N GLN A 176 -3.61 -24.43 13.22
CA GLN A 176 -4.24 -25.04 14.39
C GLN A 176 -3.24 -25.08 15.54
N GLY A 177 -3.62 -24.48 16.67
CA GLY A 177 -2.89 -24.52 17.91
C GLY A 177 -3.62 -25.38 18.94
N GLU A 178 -3.12 -25.35 20.17
CA GLU A 178 -3.73 -26.09 21.28
C GLU A 178 -5.09 -25.48 21.68
N HIS A 179 -5.18 -24.15 21.63
CA HIS A 179 -6.34 -23.41 22.16
C HIS A 179 -7.21 -22.82 21.06
N TYR A 180 -6.61 -22.42 19.94
CA TYR A 180 -7.32 -21.73 18.86
C TYR A 180 -7.01 -22.29 17.48
N ARG A 181 -7.83 -21.88 16.52
CA ARG A 181 -7.63 -22.11 15.09
C ARG A 181 -7.90 -20.83 14.30
N ALA A 182 -7.21 -20.66 13.18
CA ALA A 182 -7.42 -19.55 12.27
C ALA A 182 -7.34 -20.02 10.82
N ASN A 183 -8.03 -19.31 9.92
CA ASN A 183 -8.08 -19.64 8.49
C ASN A 183 -7.28 -18.64 7.64
N GLY A 184 -6.75 -17.59 8.26
CA GLY A 184 -6.07 -16.53 7.56
C GLY A 184 -5.65 -15.39 8.47
N LEU A 185 -4.91 -14.48 7.88
CA LEU A 185 -4.42 -13.25 8.49
C LEU A 185 -4.68 -12.06 7.57
N MET A 186 -4.52 -10.88 8.13
CA MET A 186 -4.54 -9.60 7.43
C MET A 186 -3.15 -8.98 7.52
N VAL A 187 -2.64 -8.54 6.37
CA VAL A 187 -1.52 -7.60 6.31
C VAL A 187 -2.08 -6.24 5.95
N TYR A 188 -1.81 -5.22 6.75
CA TYR A 188 -2.10 -3.84 6.39
C TYR A 188 -0.83 -3.09 6.02
N ALA A 189 -0.94 -2.16 5.07
CA ALA A 189 0.10 -1.19 4.76
C ALA A 189 -0.47 0.22 4.94
N PHE A 190 0.08 0.96 5.89
CA PHE A 190 -0.27 2.35 6.16
C PHE A 190 0.87 3.26 5.71
N ALA A 191 0.63 3.98 4.62
CA ALA A 191 1.55 4.99 4.14
C ALA A 191 1.38 6.28 4.93
N ILE A 192 2.42 6.68 5.66
CA ILE A 192 2.46 7.86 6.50
C ILE A 192 3.08 9.02 5.71
N GLY A 193 2.37 10.13 5.64
CA GLY A 193 2.80 11.32 4.90
C GLY A 193 2.89 11.12 3.39
N ALA A 194 3.39 12.12 2.68
CA ALA A 194 3.42 12.14 1.21
C ALA A 194 4.51 11.24 0.65
N GLY A 195 5.69 11.23 1.30
CA GLY A 195 6.81 10.36 0.96
C GLY A 195 6.47 8.88 1.14
N GLY A 196 5.80 8.52 2.24
CA GLY A 196 5.30 7.16 2.45
C GLY A 196 4.29 6.72 1.40
N ALA A 197 3.38 7.62 0.99
CA ALA A 197 2.39 7.33 -0.05
C ALA A 197 3.06 7.08 -1.40
N GLY A 198 3.98 7.96 -1.82
CA GLY A 198 4.73 7.77 -3.06
C GLY A 198 5.61 6.51 -3.04
N ALA A 199 6.17 6.16 -1.88
CA ALA A 199 6.93 4.91 -1.74
C ALA A 199 6.03 3.67 -1.88
N LEU A 200 4.86 3.65 -1.23
CA LEU A 200 3.91 2.55 -1.34
C LEU A 200 3.38 2.39 -2.77
N GLU A 201 3.11 3.51 -3.47
CA GLU A 201 2.72 3.49 -4.88
C GLU A 201 3.81 2.87 -5.77
N ARG A 202 5.09 3.19 -5.54
CA ARG A 202 6.21 2.55 -6.27
C ARG A 202 6.28 1.05 -6.01
N LEU A 203 6.08 0.62 -4.76
CA LEU A 203 6.09 -0.81 -4.39
C LEU A 203 4.94 -1.61 -5.01
N LEU A 204 3.79 -0.95 -5.23
CA LEU A 204 2.69 -1.54 -5.99
C LEU A 204 3.04 -1.60 -7.48
N ALA A 205 3.53 -0.50 -8.05
CA ALA A 205 3.80 -0.38 -9.48
C ALA A 205 4.92 -1.32 -9.96
N ASN A 206 5.96 -1.53 -9.16
CA ASN A 206 7.07 -2.42 -9.49
C ASN A 206 6.81 -3.90 -9.14
N GLY A 207 5.63 -4.22 -8.58
CA GLY A 207 5.26 -5.57 -8.20
C GLY A 207 6.02 -6.15 -7.02
N SER A 208 6.74 -5.36 -6.22
CA SER A 208 7.49 -5.83 -5.04
C SER A 208 6.59 -6.60 -4.08
N ILE A 209 5.41 -6.06 -3.77
CA ILE A 209 4.45 -6.70 -2.86
C ILE A 209 3.88 -7.98 -3.49
N ALA A 210 3.60 -7.92 -4.81
CA ALA A 210 2.98 -9.01 -5.56
C ALA A 210 3.85 -10.28 -5.66
N LYS A 211 5.17 -10.17 -5.38
CA LYS A 211 6.07 -11.33 -5.28
C LYS A 211 5.75 -12.23 -4.09
N ILE A 212 5.18 -11.67 -3.03
CA ILE A 212 4.92 -12.36 -1.75
C ILE A 212 3.42 -12.51 -1.52
N ILE A 213 2.65 -11.46 -1.81
CA ILE A 213 1.21 -11.42 -1.61
C ILE A 213 0.52 -11.35 -2.97
N THR A 214 -0.16 -12.43 -3.35
CA THR A 214 -0.84 -12.54 -4.65
C THR A 214 -2.26 -11.98 -4.64
N GLU A 215 -2.86 -11.86 -3.46
CA GLU A 215 -4.21 -11.36 -3.27
C GLU A 215 -4.28 -9.85 -3.54
N PRO A 216 -5.32 -9.36 -4.24
CA PRO A 216 -5.46 -7.94 -4.50
C PRO A 216 -5.69 -7.17 -3.19
N PRO A 217 -5.00 -6.03 -2.97
CA PRO A 217 -5.24 -5.21 -1.80
C PRO A 217 -6.64 -4.58 -1.83
N ALA A 218 -7.34 -4.65 -0.71
CA ALA A 218 -8.48 -3.80 -0.42
C ALA A 218 -8.00 -2.40 0.01
N ARG A 219 -8.59 -1.34 -0.56
CA ARG A 219 -8.33 0.03 -0.11
C ARG A 219 -9.25 0.37 1.06
N LEU A 220 -8.69 0.83 2.18
CA LEU A 220 -9.45 1.13 3.38
C LEU A 220 -9.85 2.60 3.51
N LYS A 221 -9.11 3.54 2.90
CA LYS A 221 -9.54 4.94 2.83
C LYS A 221 -10.28 5.17 1.53
N PRO A 222 -11.60 5.44 1.55
CA PRO A 222 -12.21 6.15 0.45
C PRO A 222 -11.77 7.60 0.58
N LEU A 223 -11.05 8.12 -0.42
CA LEU A 223 -11.25 9.45 -1.03
C LEU A 223 -10.03 9.94 -1.85
N ASP A 224 -10.39 10.68 -2.90
CA ASP A 224 -9.69 11.68 -3.71
C ASP A 224 -8.41 11.38 -4.51
N ARG A 225 -7.66 10.28 -4.32
CA ARG A 225 -6.45 10.02 -5.14
C ARG A 225 -6.36 8.63 -5.76
N ASN A 226 -6.07 8.62 -7.06
CA ASN A 226 -5.86 7.42 -7.86
C ASN A 226 -7.03 6.43 -7.82
N THR A 227 -8.26 6.90 -7.55
CA THR A 227 -9.52 6.13 -7.49
C THR A 227 -9.92 5.54 -8.83
N VAL A 228 -9.57 6.25 -9.90
CA VAL A 228 -9.72 5.79 -11.27
C VAL A 228 -8.39 5.87 -11.99
N ARG A 229 -8.18 4.97 -12.95
CA ARG A 229 -7.05 4.98 -13.87
C ARG A 229 -7.57 5.13 -15.30
N LEU A 230 -6.88 5.95 -16.10
CA LEU A 230 -7.09 6.03 -17.54
C LEU A 230 -6.04 5.18 -18.25
N VAL A 231 -6.50 4.23 -19.06
CA VAL A 231 -5.63 3.38 -19.87
C VAL A 231 -5.93 3.66 -21.35
N PRO A 232 -4.94 4.08 -22.16
CA PRO A 232 -5.18 4.32 -23.57
C PRO A 232 -5.59 3.02 -24.29
N ARG A 233 -6.60 3.10 -25.15
CA ARG A 233 -7.05 1.99 -26.00
C ARG A 233 -6.73 2.22 -27.47
N LYS A 234 -6.96 3.44 -27.95
CA LYS A 234 -6.68 3.86 -29.32
C LYS A 234 -6.51 5.37 -29.37
N VAL A 235 -5.81 5.84 -30.38
CA VAL A 235 -5.88 7.25 -30.78
C VAL A 235 -6.28 7.30 -32.23
N GLU A 236 -7.13 8.25 -32.56
CA GLU A 236 -7.50 8.56 -33.94
C GLU A 236 -6.57 9.66 -34.40
N ASP A 237 -5.78 9.36 -35.44
CA ASP A 237 -4.89 10.33 -36.05
C ASP A 237 -5.68 11.53 -36.56
N ALA A 238 -5.02 12.67 -36.54
CA ALA A 238 -5.56 13.89 -37.10
C ALA A 238 -4.60 14.44 -38.15
N PRO A 239 -5.07 15.26 -39.09
CA PRO A 239 -4.20 15.88 -40.08
C PRO A 239 -3.01 16.57 -39.41
N GLY A 240 -1.79 16.11 -39.72
CA GLY A 240 -0.56 16.64 -39.15
C GLY A 240 -0.16 16.10 -37.77
N VAL A 241 -0.82 15.07 -37.24
CA VAL A 241 -0.42 14.40 -35.99
C VAL A 241 -0.51 12.88 -36.13
N SER A 242 0.58 12.17 -35.87
CA SER A 242 0.58 10.71 -35.74
C SER A 242 0.73 10.30 -34.29
N PHE A 243 -0.06 9.33 -33.85
CA PHE A 243 0.04 8.80 -32.49
C PHE A 243 0.64 7.39 -32.46
N SER A 244 1.48 7.14 -31.46
CA SER A 244 2.01 5.81 -31.15
C SER A 244 1.96 5.53 -29.65
N MET A 245 1.91 4.26 -29.28
CA MET A 245 1.93 3.82 -27.89
C MET A 245 3.22 3.06 -27.61
N ALA A 246 4.01 3.53 -26.65
CA ALA A 246 5.20 2.84 -26.21
C ALA A 246 4.85 1.64 -25.31
N PRO A 247 5.71 0.61 -25.19
CA PRO A 247 5.47 -0.58 -24.37
C PRO A 247 5.20 -0.30 -22.88
N ASN A 248 5.63 0.86 -22.38
CA ASN A 248 5.39 1.32 -21.01
C ASN A 248 4.04 2.06 -20.83
N GLY A 249 3.17 2.06 -21.84
CA GLY A 249 1.86 2.72 -21.81
C GLY A 249 1.91 4.23 -22.02
N VAL A 250 3.07 4.79 -22.42
CA VAL A 250 3.18 6.20 -22.79
C VAL A 250 2.59 6.41 -24.19
N LEU A 251 1.67 7.35 -24.29
CA LEU A 251 1.18 7.83 -25.57
C LEU A 251 2.12 8.90 -26.12
N ARG A 252 2.65 8.67 -27.31
CA ARG A 252 3.49 9.63 -28.05
C ARG A 252 2.68 10.23 -29.18
N ALA A 253 2.76 11.55 -29.30
CA ALA A 253 2.19 12.31 -30.41
C ALA A 253 3.34 12.95 -31.18
N ASP A 254 3.48 12.62 -32.46
CA ASP A 254 4.42 13.29 -33.36
C ASP A 254 3.63 14.28 -34.21
N VAL A 255 3.92 15.57 -34.04
CA VAL A 255 3.20 16.70 -34.67
C VAL A 255 4.05 17.25 -35.82
N ALA A 256 3.48 17.33 -37.01
CA ALA A 256 4.11 17.90 -38.19
C ALA A 256 4.31 19.42 -38.01
N SER A 257 5.42 19.95 -38.53
CA SER A 257 5.80 21.36 -38.37
C SER A 257 4.81 22.38 -38.97
N GLY A 258 3.89 21.94 -39.84
CA GLY A 258 2.83 22.77 -40.44
C GLY A 258 1.46 22.62 -39.79
N ALA A 259 1.30 21.84 -38.71
CA ALA A 259 0.01 21.65 -38.04
C ALA A 259 -0.36 22.91 -37.24
N THR A 260 -1.41 23.61 -37.67
CA THR A 260 -1.84 24.88 -37.06
C THR A 260 -2.84 24.71 -35.92
N SER A 261 -3.60 23.60 -35.89
CA SER A 261 -4.50 23.22 -34.78
C SER A 261 -4.60 21.68 -34.67
N PRO A 262 -3.59 21.00 -34.10
CA PRO A 262 -3.63 19.55 -33.94
C PRO A 262 -4.71 19.11 -32.95
N SER A 263 -5.90 18.73 -33.43
CA SER A 263 -6.93 18.10 -32.58
C SER A 263 -6.64 16.62 -32.42
N ALA A 264 -6.70 16.06 -31.22
CA ALA A 264 -6.46 14.64 -31.01
C ALA A 264 -7.64 13.95 -30.33
N ARG A 265 -8.16 12.89 -30.95
CA ARG A 265 -9.22 12.07 -30.33
C ARG A 265 -8.64 10.79 -29.76
N ILE A 266 -8.68 10.66 -28.44
CA ILE A 266 -8.14 9.52 -27.72
C ILE A 266 -9.29 8.70 -27.13
N GLY A 267 -9.26 7.40 -27.38
CA GLY A 267 -10.11 6.42 -26.71
C GLY A 267 -9.38 5.80 -25.53
N TRP A 268 -10.00 5.84 -24.36
CA TRP A 268 -9.52 5.31 -23.09
C TRP A 268 -10.41 4.17 -22.58
N ASN A 269 -9.84 3.37 -21.69
CA ASN A 269 -10.57 2.67 -20.64
C ASN A 269 -10.44 3.49 -19.35
N ILE A 270 -11.56 3.79 -18.71
CA ILE A 270 -11.59 4.22 -17.32
C ILE A 270 -11.75 2.97 -16.43
N GLU A 271 -10.85 2.80 -15.47
CA GLU A 271 -10.78 1.66 -14.58
C GLU A 271 -10.96 2.11 -13.13
N ASN A 272 -11.81 1.41 -12.36
CA ASN A 272 -11.89 1.60 -10.92
C ASN A 272 -10.77 0.82 -10.22
N THR A 273 -9.96 1.51 -9.43
CA THR A 273 -8.83 0.94 -8.67
C THR A 273 -9.17 0.67 -7.20
N MET A 274 -10.38 1.03 -6.74
CA MET A 274 -10.86 0.85 -5.38
C MET A 274 -11.47 -0.52 -5.17
N TYR A 275 -10.64 -1.57 -5.18
CA TYR A 275 -11.10 -2.88 -4.74
C TYR A 275 -11.43 -2.86 -3.22
N PRO A 276 -12.54 -3.48 -2.76
CA PRO A 276 -13.57 -4.21 -3.53
C PRO A 276 -14.79 -3.35 -3.92
N TYR A 277 -14.75 -2.04 -3.68
CA TYR A 277 -15.91 -1.16 -3.84
C TYR A 277 -16.22 -0.83 -5.30
N THR A 278 -17.50 -0.83 -5.65
CA THR A 278 -17.98 -0.35 -6.95
C THR A 278 -18.29 1.14 -6.88
N ILE A 279 -17.81 1.92 -7.86
CA ILE A 279 -18.24 3.32 -8.00
C ILE A 279 -19.66 3.29 -8.58
N ALA A 280 -20.66 3.50 -7.71
CA ALA A 280 -22.07 3.48 -8.10
C ALA A 280 -22.37 4.54 -9.18
N SER A 281 -21.88 5.77 -8.98
CA SER A 281 -21.86 6.80 -10.02
C SER A 281 -20.77 7.84 -9.76
N ALA A 282 -20.27 8.49 -10.82
CA ALA A 282 -19.40 9.66 -10.72
C ALA A 282 -19.58 10.58 -11.93
N THR A 283 -19.30 11.87 -11.73
CA THR A 283 -19.21 12.88 -12.80
C THR A 283 -17.75 13.07 -13.19
N LEU A 284 -17.48 13.14 -14.49
CA LEU A 284 -16.13 13.30 -15.05
C LEU A 284 -15.95 14.71 -15.63
N SER A 285 -14.78 15.28 -15.38
CA SER A 285 -14.25 16.46 -16.06
C SER A 285 -12.77 16.24 -16.36
N ALA A 286 -12.26 16.90 -17.40
CA ALA A 286 -10.87 16.76 -17.81
C ALA A 286 -10.31 18.10 -18.27
N ARG A 287 -9.01 18.30 -18.01
CA ARG A 287 -8.20 19.41 -18.52
C ARG A 287 -6.81 18.88 -18.86
N SER A 288 -6.18 19.49 -19.85
CA SER A 288 -4.80 19.21 -20.23
C SER A 288 -3.91 20.37 -19.83
N LYS A 289 -2.65 20.12 -19.52
CA LYS A 289 -1.65 21.16 -19.30
C LYS A 289 -0.59 21.04 -20.39
N LEU A 290 -0.66 21.91 -21.40
CA LEU A 290 0.23 21.93 -22.56
C LEU A 290 1.04 23.22 -22.55
N GLY A 291 2.38 23.13 -22.59
CA GLY A 291 3.24 24.32 -22.56
C GLY A 291 3.10 25.17 -21.29
N GLY A 292 2.54 24.62 -20.21
CA GLY A 292 2.24 25.35 -18.98
C GLY A 292 0.83 25.95 -18.91
N GLU A 293 0.09 25.98 -20.02
CA GLU A 293 -1.29 26.49 -20.11
C GLU A 293 -2.32 25.37 -19.92
N ASP A 294 -3.40 25.69 -19.21
CA ASP A 294 -4.57 24.81 -19.10
C ASP A 294 -5.38 24.89 -20.41
N ARG A 295 -5.52 23.75 -21.08
CA ARG A 295 -6.32 23.57 -22.29
C ARG A 295 -7.54 22.69 -21.98
N PRO A 296 -8.74 23.03 -22.49
CA PRO A 296 -9.93 22.23 -22.26
C PRO A 296 -9.81 20.86 -22.92
N VAL A 297 -10.40 19.84 -22.29
CA VAL A 297 -10.54 18.50 -22.86
C VAL A 297 -12.03 18.19 -22.94
N THR A 298 -12.53 17.96 -24.15
CA THR A 298 -13.91 17.54 -24.34
C THR A 298 -14.01 16.04 -24.11
N LEU A 299 -14.81 15.60 -23.14
CA LEU A 299 -15.08 14.18 -22.91
C LEU A 299 -16.29 13.73 -23.75
N GLY A 300 -16.22 12.53 -24.32
CA GLY A 300 -17.35 11.90 -25.02
C GLY A 300 -18.49 11.45 -24.08
N GLY A 301 -18.24 11.48 -22.77
CA GLY A 301 -19.23 11.26 -21.73
C GLY A 301 -18.73 11.82 -20.40
N THR A 302 -19.63 12.45 -19.64
CA THR A 302 -19.31 13.11 -18.36
C THR A 302 -19.81 12.32 -17.16
N ARG A 303 -20.29 11.09 -17.35
CA ARG A 303 -20.81 10.25 -16.27
C ARG A 303 -20.35 8.81 -16.43
N VAL A 304 -20.02 8.19 -15.31
CA VAL A 304 -19.83 6.75 -15.19
C VAL A 304 -20.78 6.20 -14.14
N THR A 305 -21.26 4.99 -14.34
CA THR A 305 -22.18 4.29 -13.44
C THR A 305 -21.74 2.84 -13.27
N ALA A 306 -21.92 2.30 -12.07
CA ALA A 306 -21.57 0.91 -11.74
C ALA A 306 -20.16 0.48 -12.20
N LEU A 307 -19.16 1.37 -12.06
CA LEU A 307 -17.78 1.06 -12.45
C LEU A 307 -17.14 0.17 -11.39
N ALA A 308 -17.21 -1.15 -11.60
CA ALA A 308 -16.66 -2.15 -10.70
C ALA A 308 -15.15 -2.37 -10.94
N PRO A 309 -14.37 -2.75 -9.90
CA PRO A 309 -12.98 -3.14 -10.08
C PRO A 309 -12.85 -4.29 -11.10
N GLY A 310 -11.87 -4.20 -12.00
CA GLY A 310 -11.64 -5.19 -13.06
C GLY A 310 -12.65 -5.17 -14.23
N LYS A 311 -13.61 -4.23 -14.24
CA LYS A 311 -14.57 -4.03 -15.34
C LYS A 311 -14.40 -2.63 -15.96
N PRO A 312 -13.38 -2.42 -16.83
CA PRO A 312 -13.14 -1.13 -17.47
C PRO A 312 -14.34 -0.65 -18.29
N GLN A 313 -14.58 0.67 -18.31
CA GLN A 313 -15.58 1.30 -19.18
C GLN A 313 -14.92 2.17 -20.25
N PRO A 314 -15.49 2.26 -21.46
CA PRO A 314 -15.00 3.12 -22.52
C PRO A 314 -15.14 4.62 -22.16
N LEU A 315 -14.11 5.43 -22.42
CA LEU A 315 -14.19 6.90 -22.35
C LEU A 315 -13.48 7.49 -23.57
N ALA A 316 -14.09 8.45 -24.26
CA ALA A 316 -13.42 9.21 -25.32
C ALA A 316 -13.04 10.61 -24.82
N SER A 317 -11.95 11.16 -25.33
CA SER A 317 -11.59 12.56 -25.13
C SER A 317 -11.09 13.21 -26.41
N THR A 318 -11.37 14.49 -26.59
CA THR A 318 -10.81 15.32 -27.65
C THR A 318 -9.97 16.43 -27.03
N LEU A 319 -8.72 16.52 -27.46
CA LEU A 319 -7.78 17.61 -27.15
C LEU A 319 -7.86 18.65 -28.28
N GLN A 320 -7.91 19.94 -27.91
CA GLN A 320 -7.92 21.08 -28.82
C GLN A 320 -6.77 22.04 -28.52
#